data_AF-A0A9D4Y5P8-F1
#
_entry.id   AF-A0A9D4Y5P8-F1
#
_cell.length_a   1.000
_cell.length_b   1.000
_cell.length_c   1.000
_cell.angle_alpha   90.00
_cell.angle_beta   90.00
_cell.angle_gamma   90.00
#
_symmetry.space_group_name_H-M   'P 1'
#
loop_
_entity.id
_entity.type
_entity.pdbx_description
1 polymer ?
#
loop_
_entity_poly.entity_id
_entity_poly.type
_entity_poly.pdbx_seq_one_letter_code
_entity_poly.pdbx_strand_id
1 'polypeptide(L)'
;MDHKHLLRQKPPGAPFTCSGCRQLGFGSNYHCQNSSHCNYVLHGECAYPDPYAFHPFFEKSYFEFHKKPPGDRERYCDACGKDILGFVYHCSRTGYDLHPCCLKLKNSITDESGTVTLKLSKKVDSKCVKCKHRSVVGNVKGWCYYDRNSCYHVSCFKDLIVENWRRGYFSQGDTSIATTNSSNDRETQLALTSMEMDQSLRISRRARTISKYAKIAILVFKLIFSAIFGNPISAFVAILEALASN
;
A
#
# COMPACT_ATOMS: atom_id res chain seq x y z
N MET A 1 -20.85 0.57 14.43
CA MET A 1 -20.07 0.03 15.55
C MET A 1 -18.83 0.90 15.65
N ASP A 2 -18.87 1.85 16.57
CA ASP A 2 -17.73 2.70 16.85
C ASP A 2 -16.75 1.94 17.73
N HIS A 3 -15.51 1.87 17.28
CA HIS A 3 -14.46 1.29 18.10
C HIS A 3 -14.17 2.22 19.27
N LYS A 4 -14.28 1.71 20.51
CA LYS A 4 -14.25 2.52 21.74
C LYS A 4 -12.89 2.62 22.41
N HIS A 5 -11.91 1.82 21.99
CA HIS A 5 -10.58 1.87 22.60
C HIS A 5 -9.76 3.01 22.03
N LEU A 6 -8.86 3.52 22.87
CA LEU A 6 -7.87 4.51 22.44
C LEU A 6 -6.97 3.92 21.36
N LEU A 7 -6.74 4.72 20.33
CA LEU A 7 -5.80 4.40 19.27
C LEU A 7 -4.42 4.94 19.65
N ARG A 8 -3.37 4.19 19.31
CA ARG A 8 -1.98 4.63 19.44
C ARG A 8 -1.31 4.51 18.08
N GLN A 9 -0.51 5.53 17.74
CA GLN A 9 0.31 5.47 16.54
C GLN A 9 1.38 4.40 16.74
N LYS A 10 1.51 3.50 15.76
CA LYS A 10 2.62 2.57 15.63
C LYS A 10 3.55 3.08 14.54
N PRO A 11 4.87 2.91 14.74
CA PRO A 11 5.80 3.14 13.67
C PRO A 11 5.54 2.16 12.51
N PRO A 12 6.20 2.42 11.40
CA PRO A 12 6.02 1.67 10.17
C PRO A 12 6.45 0.21 10.29
N GLY A 13 5.80 -0.67 9.53
CA GLY A 13 6.16 -2.08 9.52
C GLY A 13 5.53 -2.84 8.36
N ALA A 14 5.15 -4.09 8.61
CA ALA A 14 4.48 -4.92 7.62
C ALA A 14 3.19 -4.25 7.10
N PRO A 15 2.83 -4.48 5.81
CA PRO A 15 1.55 -4.06 5.27
C PRO A 15 0.39 -4.58 6.11
N PHE A 16 -0.66 -3.78 6.25
CA PHE A 16 -1.83 -4.11 7.06
C PHE A 16 -3.12 -3.85 6.30
N THR A 17 -4.21 -4.50 6.70
CA THR A 17 -5.55 -4.18 6.18
C THR A 17 -6.25 -3.25 7.15
N CYS A 18 -6.60 -2.04 6.70
CA CYS A 18 -7.30 -1.07 7.53
C CYS A 18 -8.70 -1.60 7.90
N SER A 19 -9.01 -1.66 9.19
CA SER A 19 -10.29 -2.10 9.73
C SER A 19 -11.45 -1.17 9.36
N GLY A 20 -11.16 0.10 9.05
CA GLY A 20 -12.13 1.13 8.68
C GLY A 20 -12.54 1.05 7.20
N CYS A 21 -11.62 1.36 6.28
CA CYS A 21 -11.91 1.41 4.85
C CYS A 21 -11.70 0.07 4.11
N ARG A 22 -11.17 -0.96 4.80
CA ARG A 22 -10.84 -2.29 4.24
C ARG A 22 -9.80 -2.29 3.13
N GLN A 23 -9.12 -1.16 2.93
CA GLN A 23 -8.01 -1.09 1.99
C GLN A 23 -6.69 -1.42 2.68
N LEU A 24 -5.75 -1.92 1.89
CA LEU A 24 -4.39 -2.14 2.33
C LEU A 24 -3.71 -0.81 2.69
N GLY A 25 -2.93 -0.82 3.76
CA GLY A 25 -2.06 0.25 4.20
C GLY A 25 -0.59 -0.16 4.23
N PHE A 26 0.24 0.83 3.99
CA PHE A 26 1.68 0.83 4.22
C PHE A 26 1.93 2.09 5.02
N GLY A 27 2.69 2.02 6.10
CA GLY A 27 2.56 3.13 7.03
C GLY A 27 3.01 2.88 8.42
N SER A 28 3.39 4.00 9.05
CA SER A 28 2.82 4.29 10.35
C SER A 28 1.30 4.14 10.29
N ASN A 29 0.74 3.60 11.34
CA ASN A 29 -0.68 3.26 11.42
C ASN A 29 -1.17 3.52 12.84
N TYR A 30 -2.49 3.50 13.02
CA TYR A 30 -3.10 3.64 14.34
C TYR A 30 -3.73 2.33 14.73
N HIS A 31 -3.27 1.76 15.84
CA HIS A 31 -3.76 0.49 16.36
C HIS A 31 -4.46 0.71 17.69
N CYS A 32 -5.41 -0.18 18.01
CA CYS A 32 -6.00 -0.25 19.34
C CYS A 32 -4.93 -0.52 20.40
N GLN A 33 -4.86 0.30 21.45
CA GLN A 33 -3.91 0.11 22.56
C GLN A 33 -4.07 -1.26 23.24
N ASN A 34 -5.29 -1.79 23.29
CA ASN A 34 -5.57 -3.16 23.75
C ASN A 34 -5.28 -4.19 22.64
N SER A 35 -4.04 -4.20 22.15
CA SER A 35 -3.66 -4.98 20.96
C SER A 35 -3.61 -6.49 21.18
N SER A 36 -3.53 -6.97 22.41
CA SER A 36 -3.58 -8.41 22.74
C SER A 36 -4.94 -9.04 22.44
N HIS A 37 -6.01 -8.25 22.43
CA HIS A 37 -7.38 -8.73 22.20
C HIS A 37 -8.11 -7.99 21.08
N CYS A 38 -7.44 -7.05 20.40
CA CYS A 38 -8.07 -6.22 19.39
C CYS A 38 -7.10 -5.88 18.24
N ASN A 39 -7.32 -6.54 17.10
CA ASN A 39 -6.55 -6.32 15.87
C ASN A 39 -7.07 -5.12 15.07
N TYR A 40 -7.68 -4.13 15.74
CA TYR A 40 -8.23 -2.95 15.08
C TYR A 40 -7.10 -1.99 14.72
N VAL A 41 -6.90 -1.80 13.42
CA VAL A 41 -5.83 -0.99 12.84
C VAL A 41 -6.37 -0.10 11.74
N LEU A 42 -5.97 1.16 11.71
CA LEU A 42 -6.43 2.17 10.76
C LEU A 42 -5.26 2.87 10.07
N HIS A 43 -5.49 3.32 8.84
CA HIS A 43 -4.67 4.39 8.25
C HIS A 43 -4.79 5.66 9.08
N GLY A 44 -3.82 6.58 8.96
CA GLY A 44 -3.88 7.88 9.65
C GLY A 44 -5.14 8.66 9.28
N GLU A 45 -5.44 8.74 8.00
CA GLU A 45 -6.63 9.39 7.43
C GLU A 45 -7.93 8.64 7.73
N CYS A 46 -7.87 7.38 8.17
CA CYS A 46 -9.04 6.64 8.65
C CYS A 46 -9.24 6.80 10.17
N ALA A 47 -8.17 7.00 10.92
CA ALA A 47 -8.21 7.22 12.37
C ALA A 47 -8.70 8.63 12.71
N TYR A 48 -8.27 9.63 11.94
CA TYR A 48 -8.63 11.03 12.11
C TYR A 48 -9.08 11.62 10.76
N PRO A 49 -10.26 11.22 10.25
CA PRO A 49 -10.77 11.74 8.99
C PRO A 49 -11.25 13.18 9.15
N ASP A 50 -10.94 14.02 8.15
CA ASP A 50 -11.63 15.30 8.01
C ASP A 50 -13.12 15.01 7.71
N PRO A 51 -14.09 15.60 8.43
CA PRO A 51 -15.52 15.33 8.17
C PRO A 51 -15.93 15.70 6.73
N TYR A 52 -15.24 16.69 6.15
CA TYR A 52 -15.44 17.16 4.79
C TYR A 52 -14.11 17.22 4.05
N ALA A 53 -14.13 16.89 2.77
CA ALA A 53 -12.95 16.97 1.94
C ALA A 53 -13.23 17.34 0.49
N PHE A 54 -12.18 17.82 -0.16
CA PHE A 54 -12.14 18.19 -1.57
C PHE A 54 -10.98 17.50 -2.26
N HIS A 55 -11.13 17.21 -3.55
CA HIS A 55 -10.03 16.75 -4.39
C HIS A 55 -10.03 17.49 -5.73
N PRO A 56 -8.87 17.97 -6.24
CA PRO A 56 -8.79 18.75 -7.47
C PRO A 56 -9.40 18.05 -8.70
N PHE A 57 -9.35 16.72 -8.75
CA PHE A 57 -9.97 15.95 -9.83
C PHE A 57 -11.51 15.96 -9.82
N PHE A 58 -12.12 16.49 -8.77
CA PHE A 58 -13.56 16.58 -8.60
C PHE A 58 -13.96 18.00 -8.19
N GLU A 59 -13.65 18.98 -9.04
CA GLU A 59 -13.96 20.41 -8.84
C GLU A 59 -15.41 20.70 -8.40
N LYS A 60 -16.35 19.84 -8.81
CA LYS A 60 -17.77 19.92 -8.50
C LYS A 60 -18.23 18.96 -7.39
N SER A 61 -17.34 18.42 -6.57
CA SER A 61 -17.72 17.48 -5.51
C SER A 61 -17.16 17.92 -4.17
N TYR A 62 -18.05 18.00 -3.20
CA TYR A 62 -17.73 18.12 -1.78
C TYR A 62 -18.03 16.77 -1.17
N PHE A 63 -17.01 16.14 -0.59
CA PHE A 63 -17.15 14.81 -0.02
C PHE A 63 -17.36 14.91 1.48
N GLU A 64 -18.33 14.14 1.98
CA GLU A 64 -18.56 13.93 3.40
C GLU A 64 -18.02 12.55 3.80
N PHE A 65 -17.39 12.48 4.96
CA PHE A 65 -16.90 11.22 5.50
C PHE A 65 -18.03 10.41 6.15
N HIS A 66 -18.17 9.14 5.76
CA HIS A 66 -19.06 8.19 6.39
C HIS A 66 -18.32 6.94 6.82
N LYS A 67 -18.68 6.40 8.00
CA LYS A 67 -18.14 5.13 8.52
C LYS A 67 -18.68 3.91 7.77
N LYS A 68 -19.73 4.08 6.97
CA LYS A 68 -20.31 3.05 6.10
C LYS A 68 -20.77 3.70 4.79
N PRO A 69 -20.73 2.97 3.67
CA PRO A 69 -21.32 3.45 2.42
C PRO A 69 -22.80 3.80 2.61
N PRO A 70 -23.27 4.94 2.06
CA PRO A 70 -24.68 5.31 2.17
C PRO A 70 -25.56 4.48 1.23
N GLY A 71 -26.73 4.06 1.72
CA GLY A 71 -27.68 3.21 0.98
C GLY A 71 -27.22 1.76 0.80
N ASP A 72 -28.02 0.95 0.11
CA ASP A 72 -27.84 -0.51 0.04
C ASP A 72 -27.22 -1.02 -1.26
N ARG A 73 -26.87 -0.12 -2.18
CA ARG A 73 -26.24 -0.50 -3.45
C ARG A 73 -24.74 -0.74 -3.29
N GLU A 74 -24.20 -1.61 -4.14
CA GLU A 74 -22.76 -1.74 -4.31
C GLU A 74 -22.16 -0.40 -4.78
N ARG A 75 -21.00 -0.07 -4.21
CA ARG A 75 -20.27 1.16 -4.49
C ARG A 75 -18.82 0.84 -4.72
N TYR A 76 -18.24 1.52 -5.69
CA TYR A 76 -16.84 1.38 -6.07
C TYR A 76 -16.17 2.74 -5.94
N CYS A 77 -14.89 2.72 -5.58
CA CYS A 77 -14.09 3.92 -5.48
C CYS A 77 -13.79 4.48 -6.87
N ASP A 78 -14.18 5.71 -7.17
CA ASP A 78 -13.95 6.37 -8.45
C ASP A 78 -12.46 6.59 -8.77
N ALA A 79 -11.59 6.51 -7.75
CA ALA A 79 -10.15 6.61 -7.92
C ALA A 79 -9.47 5.28 -8.26
N CYS A 80 -9.90 4.15 -7.72
CA CYS A 80 -9.17 2.88 -7.90
C CYS A 80 -10.01 1.73 -8.47
N GLY A 81 -11.34 1.89 -8.53
CA GLY A 81 -12.29 0.89 -8.99
C GLY A 81 -12.52 -0.28 -8.05
N LYS A 82 -11.93 -0.26 -6.84
CA LYS A 82 -12.17 -1.30 -5.83
C LYS A 82 -13.41 -0.98 -5.00
N ASP A 83 -14.01 -2.02 -4.42
CA ASP A 83 -15.22 -1.93 -3.60
C ASP A 83 -15.06 -1.02 -2.39
N ILE A 84 -16.13 -0.31 -2.05
CA ILE A 84 -16.29 0.44 -0.80
C ILE A 84 -16.92 -0.50 0.24
N LEU A 85 -16.09 -1.10 1.09
CA LEU A 85 -16.54 -2.07 2.11
C LEU A 85 -16.60 -1.47 3.54
N GLY A 86 -16.47 -0.15 3.68
CA GLY A 86 -16.39 0.50 4.97
C GLY A 86 -16.29 2.02 4.85
N PHE A 87 -15.31 2.61 5.53
CA PHE A 87 -15.11 4.07 5.55
C PHE A 87 -14.99 4.63 4.14
N VAL A 88 -15.73 5.70 3.86
CA VAL A 88 -15.87 6.30 2.54
C VAL A 88 -16.01 7.82 2.63
N TYR A 89 -15.50 8.50 1.62
CA TYR A 89 -15.85 9.88 1.31
C TYR A 89 -16.88 9.86 0.18
N HIS A 90 -18.10 10.30 0.47
CA HIS A 90 -19.23 10.30 -0.47
C HIS A 90 -19.61 11.73 -0.83
N CYS A 91 -19.86 12.00 -2.12
CA CYS A 91 -20.48 13.24 -2.55
C CYS A 91 -21.95 12.97 -2.95
N SER A 92 -22.90 13.47 -2.14
CA SER A 92 -24.34 13.30 -2.41
C SER A 92 -24.78 13.92 -3.73
N ARG A 93 -24.14 15.01 -4.16
CA ARG A 93 -24.47 15.72 -5.40
C ARG A 93 -24.11 14.95 -6.67
N THR A 94 -22.92 14.36 -6.70
CA THR A 94 -22.37 13.71 -7.90
C THR A 94 -22.45 12.19 -7.85
N GLY A 95 -22.71 11.64 -6.67
CA GLY A 95 -22.73 10.20 -6.43
C GLY A 95 -21.34 9.57 -6.33
N TYR A 96 -20.27 10.34 -6.45
CA TYR A 96 -18.89 9.83 -6.40
C TYR A 96 -18.52 9.34 -5.00
N ASP A 97 -17.74 8.27 -4.97
CA ASP A 97 -17.28 7.60 -3.77
C ASP A 97 -15.75 7.42 -3.83
N LEU A 98 -15.07 7.73 -2.73
CA LEU A 98 -13.63 7.56 -2.59
C LEU A 98 -13.28 6.86 -1.28
N HIS A 99 -12.32 5.92 -1.33
CA HIS A 99 -11.66 5.48 -0.10
C HIS A 99 -10.90 6.67 0.51
N PRO A 100 -10.85 6.80 1.87
CA PRO A 100 -10.01 7.80 2.53
C PRO A 100 -8.55 7.79 2.04
N CYS A 101 -7.96 6.60 1.87
CA CYS A 101 -6.58 6.46 1.39
C CYS A 101 -6.40 6.78 -0.10
N CYS A 102 -7.46 6.71 -0.90
CA CYS A 102 -7.42 7.16 -2.30
C CYS A 102 -7.51 8.68 -2.39
N LEU A 103 -8.32 9.31 -1.53
CA LEU A 103 -8.46 10.75 -1.46
C LEU A 103 -7.14 11.45 -1.07
N LYS A 104 -6.33 10.84 -0.19
CA LYS A 104 -5.05 11.40 0.28
C LYS A 104 -3.83 10.95 -0.55
N LEU A 105 -4.03 10.38 -1.75
CA LEU A 105 -2.92 10.01 -2.63
C LEU A 105 -2.07 11.23 -2.99
N LYS A 106 -0.74 11.06 -2.99
CA LYS A 106 0.18 12.12 -3.41
C LYS A 106 0.03 12.38 -4.91
N ASN A 107 -0.03 13.66 -5.28
CA ASN A 107 -0.10 14.13 -6.67
C ASN A 107 1.14 13.76 -7.49
N SER A 108 2.29 13.60 -6.84
CA SER A 108 3.55 13.18 -7.47
C SER A 108 4.30 12.27 -6.52
N ILE A 109 4.91 11.23 -7.07
CA ILE A 109 5.85 10.36 -6.37
C ILE A 109 7.13 10.36 -7.19
N THR A 110 8.24 10.71 -6.53
CA THR A 110 9.54 10.89 -7.18
C THR A 110 10.58 10.10 -6.41
N ASP A 111 11.51 9.49 -7.15
CA ASP A 111 12.55 8.69 -6.52
C ASP A 111 13.58 9.49 -5.74
N GLU A 112 14.37 8.83 -4.89
CA GLU A 112 15.40 9.48 -4.07
C GLU A 112 16.40 10.26 -4.91
N SER A 113 16.67 9.78 -6.13
CA SER A 113 17.55 10.45 -7.10
C SER A 113 16.88 11.58 -7.88
N GLY A 114 15.55 11.71 -7.84
CA GLY A 114 14.78 12.65 -8.65
C GLY A 114 14.56 12.24 -10.12
N THR A 115 15.17 11.16 -10.58
CA THR A 115 15.18 10.70 -11.97
C THR A 115 13.82 10.18 -12.45
N VAL A 116 13.08 9.47 -11.59
CA VAL A 116 11.81 8.86 -11.93
C VAL A 116 10.69 9.55 -11.18
N THR A 117 9.78 10.19 -11.91
CA THR A 117 8.60 10.85 -11.34
C THR A 117 7.32 10.29 -11.95
N LEU A 118 6.44 9.79 -11.09
CA LEU A 118 5.08 9.37 -11.40
C LEU A 118 4.10 10.42 -10.89
N LYS A 119 3.34 11.02 -11.80
CA LYS A 119 2.28 11.97 -11.46
C LYS A 119 0.95 11.27 -11.39
N LEU A 120 0.11 11.67 -10.43
CA LEU A 120 -1.26 11.19 -10.35
C LEU A 120 -2.09 11.89 -11.43
N SER A 121 -2.94 11.15 -12.13
CA SER A 121 -3.89 11.67 -13.10
C SER A 121 -5.24 11.01 -12.96
N LYS A 122 -6.30 11.80 -13.13
CA LYS A 122 -7.69 11.33 -13.16
C LYS A 122 -7.95 10.43 -14.37
N LYS A 123 -7.31 10.72 -15.50
CA LYS A 123 -7.58 10.08 -16.79
C LYS A 123 -6.35 10.15 -17.67
N VAL A 124 -5.88 8.99 -18.10
CA VAL A 124 -4.87 8.87 -19.15
C VAL A 124 -5.46 8.02 -20.26
N ASP A 125 -5.32 8.46 -21.51
CA ASP A 125 -5.86 7.74 -22.66
C ASP A 125 -4.90 6.66 -23.17
N SER A 126 -4.37 5.87 -22.25
CA SER A 126 -3.52 4.72 -22.55
C SER A 126 -3.96 3.51 -21.76
N LYS A 127 -3.60 2.31 -22.25
CA LYS A 127 -3.82 1.07 -21.51
C LYS A 127 -2.91 1.06 -20.30
N CYS A 128 -3.43 0.63 -19.15
CA CYS A 128 -2.59 0.40 -17.99
C CYS A 128 -1.54 -0.65 -18.32
N VAL A 129 -0.32 -0.38 -17.88
CA VAL A 129 0.84 -1.19 -18.16
C VAL A 129 0.78 -2.55 -17.48
N LYS A 130 0.14 -2.66 -16.30
CA LYS A 130 -0.05 -3.94 -15.58
C LYS A 130 -1.18 -4.77 -16.17
N CYS A 131 -2.42 -4.28 -16.12
CA CYS A 131 -3.59 -5.07 -16.52
C CYS A 131 -3.86 -5.06 -18.02
N LYS A 132 -3.21 -4.19 -18.80
CA LYS A 132 -3.43 -4.01 -20.25
C LYS A 132 -4.83 -3.49 -20.62
N HIS A 133 -5.62 -3.03 -19.66
CA HIS A 133 -6.94 -2.42 -19.86
C HIS A 133 -6.91 -0.90 -19.69
N ARG A 134 -7.85 -0.19 -20.31
CA ARG A 134 -8.03 1.26 -20.13
C ARG A 134 -8.82 1.61 -18.85
N SER A 135 -9.67 0.68 -18.41
CA SER A 135 -10.55 0.83 -17.24
C SER A 135 -10.13 -0.11 -16.13
N VAL A 136 -10.40 0.27 -14.88
CA VAL A 136 -10.14 -0.54 -13.68
C VAL A 136 -11.24 -1.57 -13.47
N VAL A 137 -12.50 -1.20 -13.68
CA VAL A 137 -13.67 -2.08 -13.57
C VAL A 137 -14.75 -1.58 -14.53
N GLY A 138 -15.33 -2.47 -15.34
CA GLY A 138 -16.34 -2.10 -16.34
C GLY A 138 -15.96 -0.86 -17.14
N ASN A 139 -16.78 0.19 -17.01
CA ASN A 139 -16.56 1.50 -17.66
C ASN A 139 -15.84 2.54 -16.78
N VAL A 140 -15.49 2.21 -15.53
CA VAL A 140 -14.77 3.10 -14.62
C VAL A 140 -13.30 3.13 -15.03
N LYS A 141 -12.85 4.29 -15.54
CA LYS A 141 -11.44 4.46 -15.96
C LYS A 141 -10.47 4.35 -14.77
N GLY A 142 -10.87 4.88 -13.62
CA GLY A 142 -10.01 4.99 -12.45
C GLY A 142 -8.86 5.96 -12.65
N TRP A 143 -8.21 6.33 -11.56
CA TRP A 143 -7.00 7.15 -11.59
C TRP A 143 -5.78 6.29 -11.88
N CYS A 144 -4.72 6.97 -12.30
CA CYS A 144 -3.45 6.34 -12.59
C CYS A 144 -2.26 7.20 -12.21
N TYR A 145 -1.16 6.53 -11.90
CA TYR A 145 0.17 7.12 -11.89
C TYR A 145 0.77 7.05 -13.29
N TYR A 146 1.27 8.18 -13.80
CA TYR A 146 1.82 8.31 -15.14
C TYR A 146 3.19 9.01 -15.19
N ASP A 147 4.10 8.50 -16.02
CA ASP A 147 5.46 9.03 -16.25
C ASP A 147 5.63 9.63 -17.67
N ARG A 148 4.53 10.11 -18.25
CA ARG A 148 4.36 10.55 -19.67
C ARG A 148 4.23 9.43 -20.69
N ASN A 149 4.84 8.27 -20.47
CA ASN A 149 4.80 7.15 -21.43
C ASN A 149 3.94 5.98 -20.94
N SER A 150 3.85 5.80 -19.63
CA SER A 150 3.26 4.66 -18.95
C SER A 150 2.12 5.11 -18.07
N CYS A 151 1.05 4.32 -18.02
CA CYS A 151 -0.07 4.49 -17.10
C CYS A 151 -0.15 3.27 -16.17
N TYR A 152 -0.20 3.49 -14.86
CA TYR A 152 -0.48 2.46 -13.87
C TYR A 152 -1.73 2.85 -13.12
N HIS A 153 -2.83 2.11 -13.30
CA HIS A 153 -4.01 2.32 -12.47
C HIS A 153 -3.63 2.27 -10.99
N VAL A 154 -4.21 3.12 -10.16
CA VAL A 154 -3.91 3.16 -8.72
C VAL A 154 -4.11 1.78 -8.07
N SER A 155 -5.14 1.03 -8.47
CA SER A 155 -5.37 -0.35 -8.02
C SER A 155 -4.24 -1.29 -8.42
N CYS A 156 -3.90 -1.32 -9.71
CA CYS A 156 -2.79 -2.10 -10.24
C CYS A 156 -1.45 -1.76 -9.57
N PHE A 157 -1.24 -0.48 -9.31
CA PHE A 157 -0.05 0.04 -8.66
C PHE A 157 0.05 -0.48 -7.22
N LYS A 158 -1.03 -0.38 -6.44
CA LYS A 158 -1.13 -0.98 -5.09
C LYS A 158 -0.85 -2.48 -5.14
N ASP A 159 -1.42 -3.21 -6.11
CA ASP A 159 -1.22 -4.65 -6.22
C ASP A 159 0.24 -5.02 -6.55
N LEU A 160 0.93 -4.21 -7.36
CA LEU A 160 2.37 -4.42 -7.60
C LEU A 160 3.19 -4.27 -6.32
N ILE A 161 2.87 -3.30 -5.47
CA ILE A 161 3.58 -3.11 -4.20
C ILE A 161 3.42 -4.38 -3.34
N VAL A 162 2.21 -4.91 -3.23
CA VAL A 162 1.92 -6.14 -2.48
C VAL A 162 2.67 -7.34 -3.02
N GLU A 163 2.61 -7.55 -4.33
CA GLU A 163 3.26 -8.68 -4.99
C GLU A 163 4.77 -8.66 -4.75
N ASN A 164 5.40 -7.49 -4.84
CA ASN A 164 6.84 -7.38 -4.61
C ASN A 164 7.18 -7.54 -3.11
N TRP A 165 6.32 -7.08 -2.21
CA TRP A 165 6.50 -7.28 -0.76
C TRP A 165 6.51 -8.78 -0.43
N ARG A 166 5.51 -9.52 -0.90
CA ARG A 166 5.38 -10.97 -0.69
C ARG A 166 6.54 -11.79 -1.26
N ARG A 167 7.19 -11.29 -2.32
CA ARG A 167 8.32 -11.97 -2.97
C ARG A 167 9.66 -11.72 -2.30
N GLY A 168 9.71 -10.92 -1.23
CA GLY A 168 10.96 -10.61 -0.54
C GLY A 168 11.95 -9.77 -1.35
N TYR A 169 11.52 -9.18 -2.48
CA TYR A 169 12.37 -8.35 -3.34
C TYR A 169 12.90 -7.08 -2.66
N PHE A 170 12.47 -6.83 -1.42
CA PHE A 170 12.84 -5.68 -0.61
C PHE A 170 13.71 -6.03 0.60
N SER A 171 13.85 -7.31 0.91
CA SER A 171 14.73 -7.83 1.97
C SER A 171 16.16 -8.07 1.47
N GLN A 172 16.39 -7.94 0.16
CA GLN A 172 17.72 -8.03 -0.46
C GLN A 172 18.27 -6.62 -0.70
N GLY A 173 18.84 -6.03 0.35
CA GLY A 173 19.82 -4.97 0.26
C GLY A 173 21.18 -5.52 0.72
N ASP A 174 22.10 -5.64 -0.23
CA ASP A 174 23.55 -5.73 -0.07
C ASP A 174 24.16 -6.87 0.77
N THR A 175 24.19 -8.08 0.21
CA THR A 175 25.30 -9.03 0.48
C THR A 175 26.29 -8.98 -0.68
N SER A 176 26.96 -7.84 -0.83
CA SER A 176 28.15 -7.75 -1.69
C SER A 176 29.22 -6.92 -1.01
N ILE A 177 29.55 -7.27 0.24
CA ILE A 177 30.89 -7.20 0.85
C ILE A 177 30.87 -8.22 1.99
N ALA A 178 31.51 -9.37 1.78
CA ALA A 178 32.14 -10.19 2.83
C ALA A 178 32.89 -11.33 2.11
N THR A 179 33.99 -10.96 1.46
CA THR A 179 35.10 -11.89 1.32
C THR A 179 35.57 -12.29 2.72
N THR A 180 35.77 -13.60 2.86
CA THR A 180 36.66 -14.30 3.81
C THR A 180 36.28 -14.35 5.30
N ASN A 181 36.06 -15.60 5.72
CA ASN A 181 36.51 -16.23 6.97
C ASN A 181 35.53 -16.30 8.16
N SER A 182 35.05 -17.54 8.32
CA SER A 182 35.14 -18.34 9.54
C SER A 182 34.06 -18.24 10.61
N SER A 183 33.54 -19.45 10.87
CA SER A 183 33.11 -20.04 12.14
C SER A 183 31.85 -19.51 12.84
N ASN A 184 30.89 -20.44 12.88
CA ASN A 184 29.94 -20.74 13.96
C ASN A 184 28.99 -19.61 14.38
N ASP A 185 27.69 -19.76 14.06
CA ASP A 185 26.74 -20.20 15.07
C ASP A 185 25.38 -20.59 14.46
N ARG A 186 24.88 -21.72 14.94
CA ARG A 186 23.59 -22.32 14.59
C ARG A 186 22.52 -21.75 15.51
N GLU A 187 21.95 -20.58 15.22
CA GLU A 187 20.68 -20.18 15.87
C GLU A 187 20.07 -18.92 15.25
N THR A 188 19.46 -19.04 14.06
CA THR A 188 18.46 -18.05 13.59
C THR A 188 17.61 -18.65 12.46
N GLN A 189 16.82 -19.66 12.81
CA GLN A 189 15.78 -20.23 11.93
C GLN A 189 14.39 -20.21 12.57
N LEU A 190 14.08 -19.20 13.37
CA LEU A 190 12.76 -19.06 13.98
C LEU A 190 12.19 -17.67 13.65
N ALA A 191 10.95 -17.69 13.15
CA ALA A 191 10.04 -16.56 12.90
C ALA A 191 9.91 -16.01 11.46
N LEU A 192 9.69 -16.88 10.47
CA LEU A 192 8.85 -16.54 9.29
C LEU A 192 8.01 -17.76 8.88
N THR A 193 7.19 -18.27 9.78
CA THR A 193 6.22 -19.34 9.45
C THR A 193 4.93 -19.12 10.23
N SER A 194 3.96 -18.48 9.57
CA SER A 194 2.52 -18.67 9.88
C SER A 194 1.65 -18.09 8.75
N MET A 195 1.82 -18.65 7.55
CA MET A 195 0.70 -18.88 6.62
C MET A 195 1.09 -20.12 5.79
N GLU A 196 0.52 -21.27 6.16
CA GLU A 196 0.70 -22.53 5.46
C GLU A 196 0.08 -22.47 4.05
N MET A 197 0.89 -22.72 3.02
CA MET A 197 0.44 -23.53 1.91
C MET A 197 1.63 -24.33 1.38
N ASP A 198 1.53 -25.63 1.61
CA ASP A 198 2.46 -26.69 1.28
C ASP A 198 2.70 -26.83 -0.23
N GLN A 199 3.82 -27.47 -0.56
CA GLN A 199 4.09 -28.19 -1.81
C GLN A 199 4.51 -27.39 -3.06
N SER A 200 5.70 -26.80 -3.04
CA SER A 200 6.68 -26.94 -4.15
C SER A 200 8.03 -26.27 -3.85
N LEU A 201 8.73 -26.62 -2.77
CA LEU A 201 10.14 -26.26 -2.60
C LEU A 201 11.05 -27.25 -3.36
N ARG A 202 10.92 -27.23 -4.69
CA ARG A 202 11.97 -27.65 -5.63
C ARG A 202 12.00 -26.64 -6.77
N ILE A 203 12.50 -25.44 -6.51
CA ILE A 203 12.89 -24.54 -7.59
C ILE A 203 14.35 -24.16 -7.39
N SER A 204 15.17 -24.97 -8.05
CA SER A 204 16.42 -24.60 -8.72
C SER A 204 16.66 -23.09 -8.77
N ARG A 205 17.89 -22.69 -8.42
CA ARG A 205 18.47 -21.37 -8.65
C ARG A 205 18.28 -20.99 -10.12
N ARG A 206 17.16 -20.34 -10.44
CA ARG A 206 16.97 -19.63 -11.70
C ARG A 206 16.75 -18.17 -11.34
N ALA A 207 17.80 -17.38 -11.49
CA ALA A 207 17.72 -15.92 -11.43
C ALA A 207 16.67 -15.47 -12.46
N ARG A 208 15.43 -15.25 -12.00
CA ARG A 208 14.36 -14.71 -12.85
C ARG A 208 14.67 -13.24 -13.06
N THR A 209 14.87 -12.85 -14.31
CA THR A 209 14.94 -11.46 -14.73
C THR A 209 13.73 -10.70 -14.17
N ILE A 210 13.98 -9.76 -13.26
CA ILE A 210 12.94 -8.92 -12.66
C ILE A 210 12.32 -8.09 -13.77
N SER A 211 10.99 -8.15 -13.90
CA SER A 211 10.27 -7.40 -14.91
C SER A 211 10.46 -5.89 -14.69
N LYS A 212 10.45 -5.09 -15.76
CA LYS A 212 10.57 -3.62 -15.68
C LYS A 212 9.54 -3.01 -14.69
N TYR A 213 8.36 -3.62 -14.58
CA TYR A 213 7.26 -3.17 -13.72
C TYR A 213 7.51 -3.49 -12.25
N ALA A 214 8.08 -4.66 -11.96
CA ALA A 214 8.55 -4.98 -10.63
C ALA A 214 9.66 -4.00 -10.21
N LYS A 215 10.57 -3.59 -11.11
CA LYS A 215 11.58 -2.57 -10.80
C LYS A 215 10.98 -1.20 -10.42
N ILE A 216 9.98 -0.72 -11.16
CA ILE A 216 9.29 0.56 -10.86
C ILE A 216 8.51 0.46 -9.54
N ALA A 217 7.76 -0.62 -9.33
CA ALA A 217 7.04 -0.82 -8.08
C ALA A 217 7.99 -0.98 -6.88
N ILE A 218 9.14 -1.61 -7.10
CA ILE A 218 10.20 -1.71 -6.10
C ILE A 218 10.72 -0.32 -5.76
N LEU A 219 11.07 0.45 -6.80
CA LEU A 219 11.51 1.82 -6.63
C LEU A 219 10.48 2.58 -5.80
N VAL A 220 9.22 2.65 -6.23
CA VAL A 220 8.23 3.49 -5.57
C VAL A 220 7.85 3.05 -4.16
N PHE A 221 7.81 1.76 -3.89
CA PHE A 221 7.66 1.32 -2.51
C PHE A 221 8.82 1.81 -1.65
N LYS A 222 10.08 1.66 -2.11
CA LYS A 222 11.24 2.25 -1.42
C LYS A 222 11.05 3.75 -1.21
N LEU A 223 10.45 4.49 -2.14
CA LEU A 223 10.20 5.94 -1.99
C LEU A 223 9.15 6.28 -0.94
N ILE A 224 8.03 5.56 -0.94
CA ILE A 224 6.98 5.73 0.06
C ILE A 224 7.53 5.33 1.43
N PHE A 225 8.31 4.26 1.47
CA PHE A 225 8.94 3.76 2.68
C PHE A 225 9.99 4.76 3.22
N SER A 226 10.95 5.19 2.40
CA SER A 226 11.95 6.21 2.75
C SER A 226 11.35 7.54 3.16
N ALA A 227 10.36 8.04 2.42
CA ALA A 227 9.77 9.35 2.67
C ALA A 227 8.89 9.40 3.93
N ILE A 228 8.39 8.26 4.41
CA ILE A 228 7.54 8.22 5.60
C ILE A 228 8.32 7.65 6.80
N PHE A 229 9.30 6.78 6.57
CA PHE A 229 9.91 5.91 7.58
C PHE A 229 11.43 6.00 7.68
N GLY A 230 12.10 6.73 6.78
CA GLY A 230 13.56 6.66 6.63
C GLY A 230 14.01 5.40 5.88
N ASN A 231 15.32 5.18 5.76
CA ASN A 231 15.88 4.14 4.89
C ASN A 231 15.19 2.78 5.15
N PRO A 232 14.59 2.14 4.13
CA PRO A 232 13.84 0.91 4.29
C PRO A 232 14.65 -0.18 4.98
N ILE A 233 15.96 -0.22 4.77
CA ILE A 233 16.89 -1.16 5.39
C ILE A 233 16.86 -1.04 6.91
N SER A 234 16.93 0.18 7.46
CA SER A 234 16.92 0.40 8.92
C SER A 234 15.61 0.00 9.59
N ALA A 235 14.46 0.12 8.93
CA ALA A 235 13.20 -0.35 9.50
C ALA A 235 13.09 -1.88 9.49
N PHE A 236 13.61 -2.55 8.46
CA PHE A 236 13.68 -4.01 8.43
C PHE A 236 14.65 -4.54 9.50
N VAL A 237 15.81 -3.91 9.68
CA VAL A 237 16.75 -4.25 10.76
C VAL A 237 16.12 -4.02 12.12
N ALA A 238 15.45 -2.87 12.35
CA ALA A 238 14.76 -2.61 13.61
C ALA A 238 13.63 -3.59 13.92
N ILE A 239 12.92 -4.09 12.90
CA ILE A 239 11.90 -5.14 13.06
C ILE A 239 12.56 -6.48 13.42
N LEU A 240 13.68 -6.83 12.79
CA LEU A 240 14.42 -8.05 13.11
C LEU A 240 15.05 -7.98 14.51
N GLU A 241 15.60 -6.83 14.91
CA GLU A 241 16.14 -6.59 16.24
C GLU A 241 15.06 -6.63 17.33
N ALA A 242 13.88 -6.03 17.07
CA ALA A 242 12.74 -6.10 17.98
C ALA A 242 12.16 -7.53 18.13
N LEU A 243 12.28 -8.37 17.10
CA LEU A 243 11.90 -9.78 17.16
C LEU A 243 12.97 -10.66 17.81
N ALA A 244 14.24 -10.25 17.79
CA ALA A 244 15.35 -10.94 18.44
C ALA A 244 15.54 -10.55 19.93
N SER A 245 14.97 -9.42 20.36
CA SER A 245 15.09 -8.89 21.74
C SER A 245 13.95 -9.35 22.68
N ASN A 246 13.13 -10.31 22.26
CA ASN A 246 11.94 -10.79 22.96
C ASN A 246 11.86 -12.32 22.90
#